data_AF-A0A7V1MI99-F1
#
_entry.id   AF-A0A7V1MI99-F1
#
_cell.length_a   1.000
_cell.length_b   1.000
_cell.length_c   1.000
_cell.angle_alpha   90.00
_cell.angle_beta   90.00
_cell.angle_gamma   90.00
#
_symmetry.space_group_name_H-M   'P 1'
#
loop_
_entity.id
_entity.type
_entity.pdbx_description
1 polymer ?
#
loop_
_entity_poly.entity_id
_entity_poly.type
_entity_poly.pdbx_seq_one_letter_code
_entity_poly.pdbx_strand_id
1 'polypeptide(L)' 'MSESSSAICVLTSGGLDSAVLTAEVLPQYARVFPVYIRSGLRWEDVELYWLQQFLHRLGDERL' A
#
# COMPACT_ATOMS: atom_id res chain seq x y z
N MET A 1 -0.11 1.12 -22.91
CA MET A 1 1.35 1.26 -22.66
C MET A 1 1.71 0.24 -21.61
N SER A 2 2.30 -0.89 -22.00
CA SER A 2 2.74 -1.92 -21.05
C SER A 2 4.08 -1.49 -20.44
N GLU A 3 4.05 -0.72 -19.37
CA GLU A 3 5.25 -0.49 -18.56
C GLU A 3 5.42 -1.65 -17.58
N SER A 4 5.74 -2.83 -18.08
CA SER A 4 6.00 -4.00 -17.21
C SER A 4 7.25 -3.85 -16.33
N SER A 5 7.90 -2.68 -16.33
CA SER A 5 9.09 -2.34 -15.55
C SER A 5 8.89 -1.09 -14.67
N SER A 6 7.75 -0.41 -14.70
CA SER A 6 7.57 0.79 -13.87
C SER A 6 7.19 0.43 -12.44
N ALA A 7 7.69 1.23 -11.50
CA ALA A 7 7.35 1.16 -10.09
C ALA A 7 6.39 2.30 -9.75
N ILE A 8 5.47 2.05 -8.82
CA ILE A 8 4.54 3.06 -8.32
C ILE A 8 4.65 3.21 -6.81
N CYS A 9 4.47 4.44 -6.33
CA CYS A 9 4.29 4.74 -4.92
C CYS A 9 2.81 5.00 -4.67
N VAL A 10 2.24 4.34 -3.65
CA VAL A 10 0.85 4.55 -3.23
C VAL A 10 0.87 5.20 -1.85
N LEU A 11 0.27 6.37 -1.72
CA LEU A 11 0.06 6.96 -0.40
C LEU A 11 -1.06 6.20 0.30
N THR A 12 -0.72 5.50 1.37
CA THR A 12 -1.64 4.69 2.17
C THR A 12 -1.94 5.37 3.48
N SER A 13 -3.22 5.55 3.79
CA SER A 13 -3.68 6.11 5.07
C SER A 13 -4.18 5.03 6.03
N GLY A 14 -4.16 3.75 5.66
CA GLY A 14 -4.87 2.70 6.39
C GLY A 14 -6.39 2.69 6.16
N GLY A 15 -6.92 3.67 5.42
CA GLY A 15 -8.31 3.68 4.96
C GLY A 15 -8.56 2.74 3.78
N LEU A 16 -9.83 2.33 3.64
CA LEU A 16 -10.28 1.36 2.63
C LEU A 16 -9.88 1.74 1.21
N ASP A 17 -10.07 2.99 0.81
CA ASP A 17 -9.80 3.44 -0.56
C ASP A 17 -8.34 3.24 -0.95
N SER A 18 -7.41 3.64 -0.07
CA SER A 18 -5.98 3.47 -0.31
C SER A 18 -5.54 2.00 -0.27
N ALA A 19 -6.22 1.17 0.52
CA ALA A 19 -5.99 -0.27 0.57
C ALA A 19 -6.41 -0.96 -0.73
N VAL A 20 -7.61 -0.64 -1.23
CA VAL A 20 -8.13 -1.13 -2.51
C VAL A 20 -7.23 -0.65 -3.65
N LEU A 21 -6.88 0.64 -3.68
CA LEU A 21 -5.95 1.17 -4.69
C LEU A 21 -4.63 0.41 -4.72
N THR A 22 -4.06 0.10 -3.56
CA THR A 22 -2.81 -0.69 -3.47
C THR A 22 -2.97 -2.07 -4.12
N ALA A 23 -4.08 -2.76 -3.87
CA ALA A 23 -4.36 -4.07 -4.46
C ALA A 23 -4.62 -3.98 -5.98
N GLU A 24 -5.30 -2.94 -6.45
CA GLU A 24 -5.63 -2.74 -7.86
C GLU A 24 -4.42 -2.42 -8.73
N VAL A 25 -3.41 -1.72 -8.18
CA VAL A 25 -2.19 -1.37 -8.93
C VAL A 25 -1.14 -2.49 -8.94
N LEU A 26 -1.19 -3.45 -8.01
CA LEU A 26 -0.29 -4.62 -8.00
C LEU A 26 -0.18 -5.34 -9.36
N PRO A 27 -1.26 -5.71 -10.06
CA PRO A 27 -1.15 -6.37 -11.37
C PRO A 27 -0.63 -5.45 -12.49
N GLN A 28 -0.58 -4.13 -12.27
CA GLN A 28 -0.26 -3.15 -13.31
C GLN A 28 1.22 -2.71 -13.28
N TYR A 29 1.90 -2.85 -12.14
CA TYR A 29 3.27 -2.37 -11.94
C TYR A 29 4.23 -3.49 -11.52
N ALA A 30 5.52 -3.29 -11.82
CA ALA A 30 6.58 -4.24 -11.46
C ALA A 30 6.89 -4.23 -9.95
N ARG A 31 6.66 -3.09 -9.29
CA ARG A 31 6.88 -2.86 -7.85
C ARG A 31 5.90 -1.83 -7.33
N VAL A 32 5.35 -2.05 -6.14
CA VAL A 32 4.42 -1.12 -5.47
C VAL A 32 4.99 -0.74 -4.10
N PHE A 33 5.15 0.56 -3.86
CA PHE A 33 5.66 1.09 -2.60
C PHE A 33 4.52 1.79 -1.82
N PRO A 34 3.88 1.12 -0.86
CA PRO A 34 2.92 1.76 0.02
C PRO A 34 3.66 2.65 1.03
N VAL A 35 3.26 3.92 1.10
CA VAL A 35 3.85 4.92 1.99
C VAL A 35 2.79 5.43 2.96
N TYR A 36 3.06 5.27 4.25
CA TYR A 36 2.23 5.81 5.33
C TYR A 36 2.92 7.02 5.96
N ILE A 37 2.18 8.14 6.14
CA ILE A 37 2.71 9.37 6.74
C ILE A 37 2.17 9.50 8.17
N ARG A 38 3.07 9.47 9.15
CA ARG A 38 2.75 9.79 10.55
C ARG A 38 2.60 11.31 10.70
N SER A 39 1.44 11.74 11.19
CA SER A 39 1.07 13.13 11.44
C SER A 39 0.90 13.44 12.94
N GLY A 40 1.18 12.48 13.84
CA GLY A 40 1.06 12.65 15.28
C GLY A 40 -0.36 12.42 15.83
N LEU A 41 -1.23 11.74 15.08
CA LEU A 41 -2.58 11.40 15.52
C LEU A 41 -2.58 10.26 16.56
N ARG A 42 -3.63 10.22 17.38
CA ARG A 42 -3.73 9.28 18.52
C ARG A 42 -3.77 7.79 18.12
N TRP A 43 -4.18 7.49 16.89
CA TRP A 43 -4.52 6.13 16.45
C TRP A 43 -3.53 5.55 15.43
N GLU A 44 -2.46 6.29 15.09
CA GLU A 44 -1.54 5.91 13.99
C GLU A 44 -0.86 4.57 14.20
N ASP A 45 -0.58 4.18 15.45
CA ASP A 45 0.05 2.88 15.73
C ASP A 45 -0.91 1.71 15.45
N VAL A 46 -2.20 1.88 15.76
CA VAL A 46 -3.23 0.87 15.46
C VAL A 46 -3.50 0.83 13.95
N GLU A 47 -3.56 2.00 13.31
CA GLU A 47 -3.74 2.13 11.87
C GLU A 47 -2.58 1.47 11.10
N LEU A 48 -1.33 1.75 11.49
CA LEU A 48 -0.15 1.15 10.91
C LEU A 48 -0.09 -0.37 11.15
N TYR A 49 -0.47 -0.83 12.34
CA TYR A 49 -0.54 -2.26 12.64
C TYR A 49 -1.47 -2.98 11.66
N TRP A 50 -2.70 -2.51 11.50
CA TRP A 50 -3.67 -3.16 10.62
C TRP A 50 -3.34 -2.99 9.14
N LEU A 51 -2.77 -1.86 8.74
CA LEU A 51 -2.23 -1.67 7.40
C LEU A 51 -1.14 -2.69 7.09
N GLN A 52 -0.18 -2.89 8.00
CA GLN A 52 0.86 -3.92 7.83
C GLN A 52 0.28 -5.33 7.72
N GLN A 53 -0.72 -5.66 8.55
CA GLN A 53 -1.41 -6.95 8.44
C GLN A 53 -2.09 -7.13 7.08
N PHE A 54 -2.78 -6.10 6.60
CA PHE A 54 -3.41 -6.11 5.28
C PHE A 54 -2.38 -6.32 4.16
N LEU A 55 -1.29 -5.55 4.15
CA LEU A 55 -0.25 -5.67 3.13
C LEU A 55 0.42 -7.06 3.14
N HIS A 56 0.70 -7.64 4.31
CA HIS A 56 1.19 -9.01 4.42
C HIS A 56 0.19 -10.04 3.88
N ARG A 57 -1.11 -9.81 4.07
CA ARG A 57 -2.17 -10.71 3.60
C ARG A 57 -2.37 -10.67 2.09
N LEU A 58 -1.94 -9.61 1.40
CA LEU A 58 -1.90 -9.59 -0.06
C LEU A 58 -0.91 -10.61 -0.63
N GLY A 59 0.15 -10.95 0.12
CA GLY A 59 1.04 -12.08 -0.20
C GLY A 59 1.80 -11.93 -1.51
N ASP A 60 2.03 -10.69 -1.97
CA ASP A 60 2.72 -10.39 -3.22
C ASP A 60 4.14 -9.89 -2.95
N GLU A 61 5.15 -10.53 -3.54
CA GLU A 61 6.58 -10.21 -3.34
C GLU A 61 6.98 -8.83 -3.90
N ARG A 62 6.12 -8.20 -4.70
CA ARG A 62 6.33 -6.89 -5.32
C ARG A 62 5.94 -5.72 -4.40
N LEU A 63 5.36 -6.00 -3.24
CA LEU A 63 5.16 -5.06 -2.13
C LEU A 63 6.43 -4.94 -1.29
#